data_AF-A0A3Q8SAV7-F1
#
_entry.id   AF-A0A3Q8SAV7-F1
#
_cell.length_a   1.000
_cell.length_b   1.000
_cell.length_c   1.000
_cell.angle_alpha   90.00
_cell.angle_beta   90.00
_cell.angle_gamma   90.00
#
_symmetry.space_group_name_H-M   'P 1'
#
loop_
_entity.id
_entity.type
_entity.pdbx_description
1 polymer ?
#
loop_
_entity_poly.entity_id
_entity_poly.type
_entity_poly.pdbx_seq_one_letter_code
_entity_poly.pdbx_strand_id
1 'polypeptide(L)'
;MYEGSPYFEYRSKFTLFGVPWVHVKTRKWYSNRPGVARGIIAIGDVSIGCISLGGLALGGICLGGVSVGLCSLGGVALAALLAVGGVAAGTAAVGGVSVGLFALGGVALGQVAIGEVAVGKLTHQLNSPDSASWSSSWQLIKELINKGFKL
;
A
#
# COMPACT_ATOMS: atom_id res chain seq x y z
N MET A 1 -26.50 0.52 -23.21
CA MET A 1 -26.81 1.60 -22.26
C MET A 1 -28.01 1.12 -21.46
N TYR A 2 -27.87 0.84 -20.17
CA TYR A 2 -29.01 0.48 -19.33
C TYR A 2 -29.33 1.65 -18.41
N GLU A 3 -30.35 2.40 -18.83
CA GLU A 3 -31.06 3.42 -18.08
C GLU A 3 -31.60 2.78 -16.78
N GLY A 4 -31.22 3.31 -15.60
CA GLY A 4 -31.95 3.04 -14.35
C GLY A 4 -31.50 1.89 -13.45
N SER A 5 -30.41 1.16 -13.72
CA SER A 5 -29.89 0.17 -12.75
C SER A 5 -28.68 0.72 -11.97
N PRO A 6 -28.60 0.60 -10.62
CA PRO A 6 -27.48 1.11 -9.81
C PRO A 6 -26.19 0.28 -9.95
N TYR A 7 -26.02 -0.38 -11.09
CA TYR A 7 -25.03 -1.42 -11.35
C TYR A 7 -24.27 -1.08 -12.62
N PHE A 8 -23.01 -0.64 -12.48
CA PHE A 8 -22.10 -0.47 -13.61
C PHE A 8 -21.08 -1.60 -13.61
N GLU A 9 -21.18 -2.48 -14.62
CA GLU A 9 -20.19 -3.52 -14.88
C GLU A 9 -19.64 -3.35 -16.30
N TYR A 10 -18.33 -3.09 -16.39
CA TYR A 10 -17.60 -3.05 -17.64
C TYR A 10 -16.56 -4.16 -17.66
N ARG A 11 -16.59 -5.00 -18.69
CA ARG A 11 -15.56 -6.01 -18.98
C ARG A 11 -15.00 -5.76 -20.37
N SER A 12 -13.68 -5.68 -20.49
CA SER A 12 -13.03 -5.63 -21.79
C SER A 12 -13.17 -6.96 -22.55
N LYS A 13 -13.28 -6.90 -23.87
CA LYS A 13 -13.36 -8.10 -24.75
C LYS A 13 -12.08 -8.93 -24.78
N PHE A 14 -10.93 -8.30 -24.52
CA PHE A 14 -9.64 -8.98 -24.46
C PHE A 14 -9.52 -9.70 -23.11
N THR A 15 -9.32 -11.01 -23.15
CA THR A 15 -9.16 -11.88 -21.98
C THR A 15 -7.78 -12.54 -22.05
N LEU A 16 -7.00 -12.45 -20.98
CA LEU A 16 -5.75 -13.19 -20.85
C LEU A 16 -6.01 -14.28 -19.80
N PHE A 17 -5.79 -15.55 -20.12
CA PHE A 17 -6.04 -16.69 -19.21
C PHE A 17 -7.48 -16.75 -18.63
N GLY A 18 -8.49 -16.35 -19.41
CA GLY A 18 -9.89 -16.35 -18.95
C GLY A 18 -10.25 -15.21 -17.98
N VAL A 19 -9.31 -14.30 -17.70
CA VAL A 19 -9.54 -13.09 -16.90
C VAL A 19 -9.62 -11.87 -17.83
N PRO A 20 -10.65 -11.01 -17.71
CA PRO A 20 -10.74 -9.80 -18.53
C PRO A 20 -9.56 -8.85 -18.24
N TRP A 21 -9.05 -8.21 -19.29
CA TRP A 21 -7.97 -7.22 -19.18
C TRP A 21 -8.36 -6.06 -18.25
N VAL A 22 -9.58 -5.55 -18.39
CA VAL A 22 -10.12 -4.51 -17.53
C VAL A 22 -11.48 -4.96 -17.01
N HIS A 23 -11.63 -4.97 -15.69
CA HIS A 23 -12.90 -5.21 -15.02
C HIS A 23 -13.20 -4.04 -14.08
N VAL A 24 -14.21 -3.25 -14.45
CA VAL A 24 -14.75 -2.21 -13.58
C VAL A 24 -16.09 -2.70 -13.06
N LYS A 25 -16.22 -2.83 -11.74
CA LYS A 25 -17.48 -3.09 -11.07
C LYS A 25 -17.68 -2.03 -10.01
N THR A 26 -18.55 -1.08 -10.32
CA THR A 26 -18.99 -0.08 -9.35
C THR A 26 -20.39 -0.47 -8.90
N ARG A 27 -20.51 -0.91 -7.65
CA ARG A 27 -21.81 -1.11 -7.00
C ARG A 27 -22.02 0.02 -6.01
N LYS A 28 -23.25 0.52 -5.91
CA LYS A 28 -23.63 1.36 -4.78
C LYS A 28 -23.53 0.48 -3.52
N TRP A 29 -22.82 0.96 -2.50
CA TRP A 29 -22.57 0.32 -1.19
C TRP A 29 -23.81 -0.32 -0.53
N TYR A 30 -25.02 0.08 -0.96
CA TYR A 30 -26.33 -0.35 -0.47
C TYR A 30 -26.72 -1.80 -0.81
N SER A 31 -25.94 -2.55 -1.58
CA SER A 31 -26.22 -3.97 -1.85
C SER A 31 -25.40 -4.84 -0.90
N ASN A 32 -26.05 -5.72 -0.14
CA ASN A 32 -25.49 -6.68 0.83
C ASN A 32 -24.42 -7.66 0.29
N ARG A 33 -23.85 -7.42 -0.90
CA ARG A 33 -22.82 -8.23 -1.54
C ARG A 33 -21.74 -7.34 -2.15
N PRO A 34 -20.51 -7.32 -1.58
CA PRO A 34 -19.40 -6.55 -2.15
C PRO A 34 -19.19 -6.94 -3.62
N GLY A 35 -19.08 -5.92 -4.49
CA GLY A 35 -18.83 -6.13 -5.91
C GLY A 35 -17.37 -6.54 -6.12
N VAL A 36 -17.11 -7.81 -6.40
CA VAL A 36 -15.75 -8.30 -6.67
C VAL A 36 -15.39 -8.10 -8.14
N ALA A 37 -14.49 -7.15 -8.42
CA ALA A 37 -13.83 -6.92 -9.71
C ALA A 37 -12.59 -7.82 -9.84
N ARG A 38 -12.42 -8.51 -10.98
CA ARG A 38 -11.27 -9.38 -11.25
C ARG A 38 -10.72 -9.12 -12.65
N GLY A 39 -9.45 -8.78 -12.75
CA GLY A 39 -8.81 -8.54 -14.05
C GLY A 39 -7.35 -8.14 -13.91
N ILE A 40 -6.68 -7.81 -15.02
CA ILE A 40 -5.34 -7.22 -14.94
C ILE A 40 -5.45 -5.83 -14.28
N ILE A 41 -6.44 -5.05 -14.71
CA ILE A 41 -6.85 -3.79 -14.09
C ILE A 41 -8.25 -4.00 -13.49
N ALA A 42 -8.35 -3.92 -12.16
CA ALA A 42 -9.58 -4.12 -11.42
C ALA A 42 -9.96 -2.86 -10.64
N ILE A 43 -11.19 -2.37 -10.82
CA ILE A 43 -11.71 -1.19 -10.13
C ILE A 43 -13.06 -1.53 -9.49
N GLY A 44 -13.19 -1.35 -8.16
CA GLY A 44 -14.43 -1.60 -7.43
C GLY A 44 -14.24 -1.62 -5.91
N ASP A 45 -15.29 -1.93 -5.14
CA ASP A 45 -15.17 -2.03 -3.66
C ASP A 45 -14.17 -3.13 -3.26
N VAL A 46 -14.22 -4.27 -3.95
CA VAL A 46 -13.26 -5.37 -3.82
C VAL A 46 -12.64 -5.61 -5.19
N SER A 47 -11.34 -5.35 -5.33
CA SER A 47 -10.63 -5.48 -6.59
C SER A 47 -9.47 -6.48 -6.46
N ILE A 48 -9.38 -7.43 -7.39
CA ILE A 48 -8.33 -8.46 -7.43
C ILE A 48 -7.67 -8.40 -8.80
N GLY A 49 -6.39 -8.03 -8.86
CA GLY A 49 -5.71 -7.88 -10.15
C GLY A 49 -4.24 -7.55 -10.07
N CYS A 50 -3.61 -7.27 -11.21
CA CYS A 50 -2.22 -6.79 -11.22
C CYS A 50 -2.18 -5.33 -10.76
N ILE A 51 -3.15 -4.52 -11.22
CA ILE A 51 -3.42 -3.16 -10.78
C ILE A 51 -4.83 -3.14 -10.19
N SER A 52 -4.95 -2.73 -8.93
CA SER A 52 -6.18 -2.88 -8.14
C SER A 52 -6.53 -1.57 -7.43
N LEU A 53 -7.71 -1.01 -7.72
CA LEU A 53 -8.21 0.24 -7.16
C LEU A 53 -9.53 -0.01 -6.44
N GLY A 54 -9.57 0.18 -5.11
CA GLY A 54 -10.78 -0.15 -4.35
C GLY A 54 -10.74 0.10 -2.85
N GLY A 55 -11.82 -0.27 -2.16
CA GLY A 55 -11.83 -0.31 -0.69
C GLY A 55 -10.93 -1.43 -0.17
N LEU A 56 -11.05 -2.62 -0.76
CA LEU A 56 -10.21 -3.80 -0.56
C LEU A 56 -9.51 -4.16 -1.88
N ALA A 57 -8.21 -3.87 -1.97
CA ALA A 57 -7.41 -4.09 -3.17
C ALA A 57 -6.38 -5.20 -2.94
N LEU A 58 -6.47 -6.27 -3.74
CA LEU A 58 -5.55 -7.43 -3.72
C LEU A 58 -4.81 -7.52 -5.06
N GLY A 59 -3.48 -7.64 -5.04
CA GLY A 59 -2.77 -7.62 -6.31
C GLY A 59 -1.27 -7.37 -6.32
N GLY A 60 -0.77 -6.92 -7.48
CA GLY A 60 0.60 -6.42 -7.61
C GLY A 60 0.71 -5.01 -7.04
N ILE A 61 0.08 -4.06 -7.72
CA ILE A 61 -0.01 -2.65 -7.34
C ILE A 61 -1.43 -2.36 -6.85
N CYS A 62 -1.56 -2.00 -5.58
CA CYS A 62 -2.84 -1.82 -4.92
C CYS A 62 -2.98 -0.40 -4.36
N LEU A 63 -4.09 0.27 -4.66
CA LEU A 63 -4.46 1.56 -4.08
C LEU A 63 -5.85 1.41 -3.44
N GLY A 64 -5.95 1.61 -2.13
CA GLY A 64 -7.21 1.43 -1.44
C GLY A 64 -7.22 1.72 0.05
N GLY A 65 -8.36 1.48 0.69
CA GLY A 65 -8.45 1.56 2.16
C GLY A 65 -7.63 0.46 2.82
N VAL A 66 -7.84 -0.78 2.37
CA VAL A 66 -7.07 -1.98 2.72
C VAL A 66 -6.44 -2.53 1.46
N SER A 67 -5.12 -2.51 1.38
CA SER A 67 -4.36 -2.95 0.21
C SER A 67 -3.37 -4.05 0.57
N VAL A 68 -3.38 -5.15 -0.20
CA VAL A 68 -2.48 -6.29 -0.01
C VAL A 68 -1.83 -6.68 -1.34
N GLY A 69 -0.50 -6.59 -1.43
CA GLY A 69 0.17 -6.84 -2.70
C GLY A 69 1.69 -6.80 -2.71
N LEU A 70 2.28 -6.51 -3.87
CA LEU A 70 3.72 -6.23 -4.00
C LEU A 70 4.01 -4.78 -3.58
N CYS A 71 3.23 -3.85 -4.12
CA CYS A 71 3.25 -2.43 -3.77
C CYS A 71 1.84 -2.00 -3.37
N SER A 72 1.69 -1.49 -2.15
CA SER A 72 0.38 -1.17 -1.56
C SER A 72 0.40 0.25 -1.00
N LEU A 73 -0.59 1.03 -1.41
CA LEU A 73 -0.85 2.38 -0.89
C LEU A 73 -2.25 2.41 -0.28
N GLY A 74 -2.38 2.83 0.98
CA GLY A 74 -3.68 2.82 1.64
C GLY A 74 -3.73 3.23 3.10
N GLY A 75 -4.89 3.05 3.73
CA GLY A 75 -5.01 3.20 5.19
C GLY A 75 -4.28 2.07 5.92
N VAL A 76 -4.57 0.84 5.51
CA VAL A 76 -3.88 -0.39 5.91
C VAL A 76 -3.22 -1.00 4.69
N ALA A 77 -1.90 -0.92 4.60
CA ALA A 77 -1.11 -1.39 3.48
C ALA A 77 -0.24 -2.58 3.92
N LEU A 78 -0.53 -3.76 3.38
CA LEU A 78 0.34 -4.92 3.46
C LEU A 78 1.00 -5.08 2.09
N ALA A 79 2.33 -4.98 2.02
CA ALA A 79 3.03 -5.18 0.77
C ALA A 79 4.30 -5.98 0.94
N ALA A 80 4.62 -6.85 -0.01
CA ALA A 80 5.87 -7.59 0.03
C ALA A 80 7.08 -6.65 -0.17
N LEU A 81 7.00 -5.71 -1.12
CA LEU A 81 8.10 -4.80 -1.44
C LEU A 81 7.93 -3.44 -0.74
N LEU A 82 6.85 -2.72 -1.07
CA LEU A 82 6.66 -1.33 -0.67
C LEU A 82 5.24 -1.07 -0.16
N ALA A 83 5.13 -0.74 1.12
CA ALA A 83 3.88 -0.42 1.80
C ALA A 83 3.90 1.05 2.24
N VAL A 84 2.91 1.84 1.80
CA VAL A 84 2.73 3.23 2.22
C VAL A 84 1.33 3.40 2.77
N GLY A 85 1.19 3.79 4.03
CA GLY A 85 -0.13 3.95 4.62
C GLY A 85 -0.19 4.41 6.07
N GLY A 86 -1.37 4.43 6.66
CA GLY A 86 -1.51 4.68 8.11
C GLY A 86 -0.85 3.57 8.92
N VAL A 87 -1.19 2.32 8.58
CA VAL A 87 -0.55 1.10 9.05
C VAL A 87 0.08 0.40 7.86
N ALA A 88 1.40 0.27 7.85
CA ALA A 88 2.16 -0.31 6.76
C ALA A 88 2.98 -1.51 7.23
N ALA A 89 2.88 -2.65 6.55
CA ALA A 89 3.77 -3.78 6.79
C ALA A 89 4.37 -4.31 5.48
N GLY A 90 5.69 -4.46 5.42
CA GLY A 90 6.39 -4.92 4.23
C GLY A 90 7.91 -4.85 4.31
N THR A 91 8.65 -5.15 3.23
CA THR A 91 10.12 -4.95 3.29
C THR A 91 10.48 -3.48 3.46
N ALA A 92 9.81 -2.58 2.75
CA ALA A 92 9.89 -1.14 2.94
C ALA A 92 8.51 -0.62 3.33
N ALA A 93 8.36 -0.14 4.56
CA ALA A 93 7.11 0.33 5.14
C ALA A 93 7.24 1.80 5.55
N VAL A 94 6.34 2.64 5.05
CA VAL A 94 6.25 4.06 5.38
C VAL A 94 4.85 4.36 5.89
N GLY A 95 4.73 4.82 7.13
CA GLY A 95 3.40 5.08 7.69
C GLY A 95 3.37 5.64 9.09
N GLY A 96 2.18 5.75 9.68
CA GLY A 96 2.04 6.08 11.09
C GLY A 96 2.61 4.95 11.97
N VAL A 97 2.19 3.72 11.68
CA VAL A 97 2.74 2.48 12.23
C VAL A 97 3.36 1.69 11.08
N SER A 98 4.66 1.45 11.11
CA SER A 98 5.39 0.74 10.06
C SER A 98 6.15 -0.47 10.61
N VAL A 99 5.99 -1.61 9.95
CA VAL A 99 6.67 -2.88 10.31
C VAL A 99 7.38 -3.44 9.10
N GLY A 100 8.71 -3.59 9.15
CA GLY A 100 9.46 -4.03 7.97
C GLY A 100 10.96 -4.18 8.14
N LEU A 101 11.68 -4.46 7.05
CA LEU A 101 13.14 -4.36 7.07
C LEU A 101 13.56 -2.89 7.16
N PHE A 102 12.93 -2.05 6.35
CA PHE A 102 13.02 -0.60 6.38
C PHE A 102 11.67 -0.03 6.84
N ALA A 103 11.61 0.50 8.05
CA ALA A 103 10.41 1.08 8.65
C ALA A 103 10.60 2.58 8.89
N LEU A 104 9.74 3.40 8.31
CA LEU A 104 9.71 4.85 8.49
C LEU A 104 8.33 5.23 9.04
N GLY A 105 8.25 5.89 10.18
CA GLY A 105 6.95 6.24 10.74
C GLY A 105 6.97 6.84 12.13
N GLY A 106 5.79 7.10 12.69
CA GLY A 106 5.69 7.48 14.10
C GLY A 106 6.16 6.33 15.00
N VAL A 107 5.61 5.14 14.76
CA VAL A 107 6.05 3.88 15.37
C VAL A 107 6.65 3.00 14.27
N ALA A 108 7.96 2.78 14.32
CA ALA A 108 8.70 2.01 13.33
C ALA A 108 9.34 0.77 13.96
N LEU A 109 8.98 -0.41 13.46
CA LEU A 109 9.51 -1.71 13.92
C LEU A 109 10.26 -2.37 12.76
N GLY A 110 11.57 -2.52 12.86
CA GLY A 110 12.34 -3.10 11.77
C GLY A 110 13.82 -3.23 11.97
N GLN A 111 14.56 -3.72 10.97
CA GLN A 111 16.02 -3.70 11.05
C GLN A 111 16.57 -2.28 11.01
N VAL A 112 16.05 -1.47 10.08
CA VAL A 112 16.26 -0.03 9.98
C VAL A 112 14.95 0.67 10.31
N ALA A 113 14.89 1.38 11.43
CA ALA A 113 13.68 2.04 11.90
C ALA A 113 13.95 3.52 12.20
N ILE A 114 13.16 4.41 11.59
CA ILE A 114 13.21 5.86 11.82
C ILE A 114 11.84 6.32 12.26
N GLY A 115 11.76 6.90 13.45
CA GLY A 115 10.51 7.37 14.02
C GLY A 115 10.63 8.03 15.37
N GLU A 116 9.48 8.43 15.93
CA GLU A 116 9.41 8.84 17.33
C GLU A 116 9.69 7.64 18.24
N VAL A 117 9.06 6.50 17.92
CA VAL A 117 9.27 5.22 18.59
C VAL A 117 9.83 4.23 17.56
N ALA A 118 11.15 4.03 17.59
CA ALA A 118 11.85 3.10 16.70
C ALA A 118 12.40 1.90 17.49
N VAL A 119 12.06 0.68 17.06
CA VAL A 119 12.56 -0.57 17.65
C VAL A 119 13.21 -1.42 16.55
N GLY A 120 14.50 -1.74 16.72
CA GLY A 120 15.30 -2.32 15.66
C GLY A 120 16.78 -2.46 15.95
N LYS A 121 17.55 -2.98 14.98
CA LYS A 121 19.02 -3.02 15.04
C LYS A 121 19.64 -1.64 14.80
N LEU A 122 19.07 -0.88 13.87
CA LEU A 122 19.46 0.47 13.50
C LEU A 122 18.26 1.39 13.73
N THR A 123 18.18 1.98 14.93
CA THR A 123 17.10 2.88 15.33
C THR A 123 17.62 4.30 15.52
N HIS A 124 16.94 5.28 14.92
CA HIS A 124 17.15 6.69 15.27
C HIS A 124 15.83 7.32 15.71
N GLN A 125 15.80 7.82 16.94
CA GLN A 125 14.66 8.54 17.50
C GLN A 125 14.75 10.01 17.08
N LEU A 126 13.67 10.54 16.50
CA LEU A 126 13.62 11.92 15.99
C LEU A 126 13.48 13.00 17.09
N ASN A 127 13.55 12.64 18.37
CA ASN A 127 13.32 13.51 19.53
C ASN A 127 14.44 14.53 19.81
N SER A 128 15.34 14.79 18.85
CA SER A 128 16.42 15.77 18.98
C SER A 128 16.08 17.06 18.23
N PRO A 129 16.35 18.26 18.79
CA PRO A 129 16.04 19.56 18.18
C PRO A 129 16.70 19.80 16.80
N ASP A 130 17.69 18.99 16.44
CA ASP A 130 18.45 19.06 15.19
C ASP A 130 17.76 18.37 14.00
N SER A 131 16.66 17.64 14.24
CA SER A 131 15.88 16.94 13.22
C SER A 131 14.99 17.86 12.37
N ALA A 132 14.83 19.11 12.79
CA ALA A 132 13.98 20.10 12.11
C ALA A 132 14.48 20.51 10.71
N SER A 133 15.77 20.29 10.42
CA SER A 133 16.35 20.58 9.12
C SER A 133 16.14 19.42 8.13
N TRP A 134 15.42 19.67 7.04
CA TRP A 134 15.17 18.72 5.94
C TRP A 134 16.45 18.10 5.37
N SER A 135 17.52 18.90 5.26
CA SER A 135 18.80 18.44 4.71
C SER A 135 19.49 17.43 5.62
N SER A 136 19.48 17.65 6.93
CA SER A 136 20.04 16.75 7.93
C SER A 136 19.27 15.43 7.97
N SER A 137 17.94 15.50 7.97
CA SER A 137 17.07 14.32 7.93
C SER A 137 17.29 13.48 6.67
N TRP A 138 17.51 14.12 5.52
CA TRP A 138 17.80 13.41 4.27
C TRP A 138 19.17 12.72 4.29
N GLN A 139 20.19 13.32 4.91
CA GLN A 139 21.51 12.68 5.05
C GLN A 139 21.44 11.45 5.98
N LEU A 140 20.71 11.55 7.10
CA LEU A 140 20.50 10.42 8.01
C LEU A 140 19.81 9.24 7.31
N ILE A 141 18.77 9.52 6.51
CA ILE A 141 18.09 8.50 5.71
C ILE A 141 19.08 7.81 4.77
N LYS A 142 19.92 8.57 4.06
CA LYS A 142 20.94 7.98 3.17
C LYS A 142 21.94 7.12 3.93
N GLU A 143 22.42 7.59 5.08
CA GLU A 143 23.39 6.86 5.88
C GLU A 143 22.81 5.54 6.40
N LEU A 144 21.55 5.56 6.85
CA LEU A 144 20.84 4.38 7.33
C LEU A 144 20.54 3.38 6.22
N ILE A 145 20.15 3.85 5.04
CA ILE A 145 20.01 3.00 3.85
C ILE A 145 21.37 2.35 3.51
N ASN A 146 22.45 3.13 3.50
CA ASN A 146 23.78 2.63 3.16
C ASN A 146 24.32 1.62 4.21
N LYS A 147 24.05 1.85 5.50
CA LYS A 147 24.37 0.89 6.57
C LYS A 147 23.51 -0.37 6.51
N GLY A 148 22.22 -0.23 6.22
CA GLY A 148 21.29 -1.35 6.05
C GLY A 148 21.66 -2.27 4.88
N PHE A 149 22.17 -1.70 3.78
CA PHE A 149 22.67 -2.47 2.63
C PHE A 149 24.01 -3.19 2.88
N LYS A 150 24.75 -2.84 3.95
CA LYS A 150 26.05 -3.45 4.30
C LYS A 150 25.95 -4.59 5.32
N LEU A 151 24.79 -4.82 5.91
CA LEU A 151 24.48 -5.91 6.85
C LEU A 151 24.02 -7.16 6.09
#